data_AF-A0A7C4ID61-F1
#
_entry.id   AF-A0A7C4ID61-F1
#
_cell.length_a   1.000
_cell.length_b   1.000
_cell.length_c   1.000
_cell.angle_alpha   90.00
_cell.angle_beta   90.00
_cell.angle_gamma   90.00
#
_symmetry.space_group_name_H-M   'P 1'
#
loop_
_entity.id
_entity.type
_entity.pdbx_description
1 polymer ?
#
loop_
_entity_poly.entity_id
_entity_poly.type
_entity_poly.pdbx_seq_one_letter_code
_entity_poly.pdbx_strand_id
1 'polypeptide(L)'
;MIQKTMAAAALAAALVAATPAAAQTEIQWWHSMGGALGEALNELATKFNDSQKEYKVVATYKGSYPESMTAAIAAFRAGQAPHILQVFEVGTATMMAAKGAIKPVYQLMKEQGEPFDPKSYLPVVTGYYSDQQGNMLSFPFNSSTVMFYINKDAFRKAGLDPNKPPRTWKEVLAAAELPVHVVASLTEVGTLELSCRSRTTDHRWRLEFRLRDAPGAGPAPAGEPALVVDAERVEEAVATLRAAFEGGDDPVTLGRRLEAALGAGRDAWPLPAIRTLWDALLPLEAARGRSPEHEARWLNLAGFLLRPGFGDPNDEVRIGRLWRVLSASEPRHTRAAQCRAEWWNLWKRVAGGLAPRQ
;
A
#
# COMPACT_ATOMS: atom_id res chain seq x y z
N MET A 1 -8.99 14.27 91.00
CA MET A 1 -10.10 13.58 90.31
C MET A 1 -10.74 14.59 89.36
N ILE A 2 -11.22 14.18 88.18
CA ILE A 2 -11.59 15.00 87.01
C ILE A 2 -10.42 15.19 86.04
N GLN A 3 -10.21 14.23 85.11
CA GLN A 3 -9.61 14.49 83.78
C GLN A 3 -9.51 13.26 82.84
N LYS A 4 -10.42 12.28 82.88
CA LYS A 4 -10.29 11.07 82.02
C LYS A 4 -11.51 10.62 81.20
N THR A 5 -12.57 11.42 81.08
CA THR A 5 -13.81 10.94 80.42
C THR A 5 -14.28 11.71 79.17
N MET A 6 -13.47 12.61 78.59
CA MET A 6 -13.93 13.43 77.44
C MET A 6 -13.23 13.17 76.09
N ALA A 7 -12.47 12.08 75.92
CA ALA A 7 -11.78 11.80 74.65
C ALA A 7 -12.46 10.73 73.76
N ALA A 8 -13.48 10.02 74.25
CA ALA A 8 -14.03 8.86 73.54
C ALA A 8 -15.26 9.15 72.64
N ALA A 9 -15.86 10.34 72.71
CA ALA A 9 -17.11 10.63 72.00
C ALA A 9 -16.95 11.33 70.64
N ALA A 10 -15.77 11.84 70.30
CA ALA A 10 -15.57 12.62 69.08
C ALA A 10 -15.13 11.80 67.85
N LEU A 11 -14.71 10.53 68.03
CA LEU A 11 -14.19 9.71 66.92
C LEU A 11 -15.25 8.85 66.23
N ALA A 12 -16.49 8.80 66.75
CA ALA A 12 -17.57 8.00 66.18
C ALA A 12 -18.43 8.76 65.14
N ALA A 13 -18.26 10.08 65.00
CA ALA A 13 -19.10 10.91 64.13
C ALA A 13 -18.53 11.18 62.73
N ALA A 14 -17.33 10.70 62.40
CA ALA A 14 -16.67 10.97 61.12
C ALA A 14 -16.81 9.84 60.06
N LEU A 15 -17.61 8.80 60.33
CA LEU A 15 -17.78 7.65 59.42
C LEU A 15 -19.01 7.73 58.51
N VAL A 16 -19.70 8.87 58.43
CA VAL A 16 -20.88 9.01 57.56
C VAL A 16 -20.54 9.92 56.38
N ALA A 17 -20.67 9.35 55.18
CA ALA A 17 -20.56 9.96 53.85
C ALA A 17 -19.17 10.04 53.20
N ALA A 18 -18.44 8.93 53.13
CA ALA A 18 -17.65 8.67 51.93
C ALA A 18 -18.61 8.15 50.84
N THR A 19 -19.20 9.05 50.07
CA THR A 19 -19.90 8.66 48.83
C THR A 19 -18.90 7.92 47.94
N PRO A 20 -19.21 6.72 47.43
CA PRO A 20 -18.34 6.05 46.47
C PRO A 20 -18.14 7.00 45.30
N ALA A 21 -16.89 7.39 45.05
CA ALA A 21 -16.54 8.03 43.79
C ALA A 21 -16.89 7.03 42.69
N ALA A 22 -17.94 7.31 41.93
CA ALA A 22 -18.29 6.51 40.76
C ALA A 22 -17.08 6.54 39.83
N ALA A 23 -16.43 5.38 39.63
CA ALA A 23 -15.36 5.26 38.67
C ALA A 23 -15.93 5.63 37.29
N GLN A 24 -15.27 6.55 36.59
CA GLN A 24 -15.63 6.93 35.22
C GLN A 24 -15.71 5.66 34.36
N THR A 25 -16.83 5.45 33.69
CA THR A 25 -17.06 4.22 32.93
C THR A 25 -16.22 4.24 31.66
N GLU A 26 -15.28 3.31 31.52
CA GLU A 26 -14.39 3.26 30.38
C GLU A 26 -15.01 2.47 29.21
N ILE A 27 -15.02 3.06 28.02
CA ILE A 27 -15.55 2.50 26.78
C ILE A 27 -14.39 2.25 25.82
N GLN A 28 -13.96 0.99 25.77
CA GLN A 28 -12.96 0.50 24.81
C GLN A 28 -13.51 0.50 23.37
N TRP A 29 -12.86 1.27 22.48
CA TRP A 29 -13.17 1.33 21.06
C TRP A 29 -11.96 0.91 20.22
N TRP A 30 -12.07 -0.22 19.52
CA TRP A 30 -11.05 -0.71 18.60
C TRP A 30 -11.32 -0.24 17.17
N HIS A 31 -10.30 0.33 16.52
CA HIS A 31 -10.41 0.90 15.16
C HIS A 31 -9.21 0.55 14.26
N SER A 32 -9.38 0.82 12.96
CA SER A 32 -8.38 0.60 11.90
C SER A 32 -7.94 1.88 11.19
N MET A 33 -8.27 3.04 11.76
CA MET A 33 -7.79 4.34 11.29
C MET A 33 -6.32 4.61 11.66
N GLY A 34 -5.44 4.63 10.66
CA GLY A 34 -4.04 5.03 10.79
C GLY A 34 -3.77 6.45 10.26
N GLY A 35 -2.58 6.99 10.54
CA GLY A 35 -2.15 8.31 10.08
C GLY A 35 -3.12 9.43 10.47
N ALA A 36 -3.34 10.38 9.56
CA ALA A 36 -4.22 11.54 9.78
C ALA A 36 -5.67 11.16 10.15
N LEU A 37 -6.18 10.03 9.66
CA LEU A 37 -7.52 9.56 10.03
C LEU A 37 -7.57 9.08 11.49
N GLY A 38 -6.49 8.47 11.98
CA GLY A 38 -6.36 8.08 13.38
C GLY A 38 -6.28 9.29 14.30
N GLU A 39 -5.54 10.33 13.89
CA GLU A 39 -5.48 11.61 14.62
C GLU A 39 -6.86 12.26 14.74
N ALA A 40 -7.60 12.35 13.63
CA ALA A 40 -8.96 12.90 13.62
C ALA A 40 -9.94 12.09 14.49
N LEU A 41 -9.81 10.76 14.50
CA LEU A 41 -10.63 9.89 15.35
C LEU A 41 -10.30 10.10 16.84
N ASN A 42 -9.02 10.21 17.19
CA ASN A 42 -8.61 10.50 18.55
C ASN A 42 -9.11 11.87 19.01
N GLU A 43 -9.08 12.88 18.15
CA GLU A 43 -9.67 14.19 18.45
C GLU A 43 -11.18 14.10 18.72
N LEU A 44 -11.91 13.28 17.96
CA LEU A 44 -13.33 13.03 18.21
C LEU A 44 -13.57 12.37 19.57
N ALA A 45 -12.77 11.36 19.93
CA ALA A 45 -12.85 10.70 21.23
C ALA A 45 -12.52 11.68 22.38
N THR A 46 -11.51 12.53 22.21
CA THR A 46 -11.17 13.58 23.18
C THR A 46 -12.32 14.58 23.36
N LYS A 47 -12.90 15.09 22.27
CA LYS A 47 -14.05 16.01 22.35
C LYS A 47 -15.24 15.39 23.10
N PHE A 48 -15.52 14.11 22.86
CA PHE A 48 -16.55 13.39 23.61
C PHE A 48 -16.20 13.26 25.10
N ASN A 49 -14.95 12.88 25.41
CA ASN A 49 -14.48 12.74 26.78
C ASN A 49 -14.49 14.07 27.55
N ASP A 50 -14.17 15.18 26.89
CA ASP A 50 -14.16 16.51 27.50
C ASP A 50 -15.57 17.09 27.67
N SER A 51 -16.55 16.62 26.90
CA SER A 51 -17.93 17.12 26.95
C SER A 51 -18.72 16.66 28.20
N GLN A 52 -18.21 15.67 28.93
CA GLN A 52 -18.88 15.04 30.07
C GLN A 52 -17.87 14.40 31.04
N LYS A 53 -18.32 13.82 32.17
CA LYS A 53 -17.45 13.17 33.17
C LYS A 53 -17.81 11.72 33.52
N GLU A 54 -18.88 11.22 32.94
CA GLU A 54 -19.45 9.89 33.24
C GLU A 54 -18.74 8.77 32.49
N TYR A 55 -18.31 9.03 31.25
CA TYR A 55 -17.71 8.05 30.34
C TYR A 55 -16.32 8.47 29.86
N LYS A 56 -15.48 7.48 29.55
CA LYS A 56 -14.19 7.69 28.91
C LYS A 56 -14.02 6.74 27.73
N VAL A 57 -14.11 7.25 26.51
CA VAL A 57 -13.82 6.49 25.30
C VAL A 57 -12.31 6.35 25.14
N VAL A 58 -11.83 5.11 25.06
CA VAL A 58 -10.44 4.76 24.79
C VAL A 58 -10.35 4.16 23.40
N ALA A 59 -10.02 5.01 22.43
CA ALA A 59 -9.78 4.60 21.05
C ALA A 59 -8.41 3.93 20.92
N THR A 60 -8.39 2.70 20.39
CA THR A 60 -7.17 1.91 20.21
C THR A 60 -7.07 1.44 18.76
N TYR A 61 -5.96 1.80 18.09
CA TYR A 61 -5.62 1.28 16.77
C TYR A 61 -5.22 -0.19 16.86
N LYS A 62 -5.88 -1.05 16.07
CA LYS A 62 -5.66 -2.51 16.05
C LYS A 62 -5.11 -3.05 14.72
N GLY A 63 -4.55 -2.17 13.89
CA GLY A 63 -4.07 -2.53 12.56
C GLY A 63 -5.13 -2.34 11.48
N SER A 64 -4.90 -2.94 10.32
CA SER A 64 -5.83 -3.00 9.19
C SER A 64 -7.18 -3.65 9.58
N TYR A 65 -8.21 -3.47 8.74
CA TYR A 65 -9.54 -4.04 9.05
C TYR A 65 -9.56 -5.56 9.26
N PRO A 66 -8.85 -6.39 8.46
CA PRO A 66 -8.79 -7.83 8.73
C PRO A 66 -8.09 -8.14 10.06
N GLU A 67 -7.04 -7.40 10.42
CA GLU A 67 -6.30 -7.59 11.68
C GLU A 67 -7.17 -7.22 12.89
N SER A 68 -7.86 -6.07 12.85
CA SER A 68 -8.73 -5.62 13.94
C SER A 68 -9.92 -6.56 14.14
N MET A 69 -10.54 -7.03 13.06
CA MET A 69 -11.61 -8.03 13.11
C MET A 69 -11.11 -9.37 13.68
N THR A 70 -9.96 -9.86 13.22
CA THR A 70 -9.36 -11.10 13.74
C THR A 70 -9.04 -11.00 15.23
N ALA A 71 -8.46 -9.88 15.66
CA ALA A 71 -8.16 -9.60 17.06
C ALA A 71 -9.45 -9.55 17.90
N ALA A 72 -10.52 -8.94 17.39
CA ALA A 72 -11.79 -8.86 18.09
C ALA A 72 -12.49 -10.21 18.24
N ILE A 73 -12.43 -11.07 17.22
CA ILE A 73 -12.95 -12.46 17.31
C ILE A 73 -12.21 -13.25 18.38
N ALA A 74 -10.88 -13.14 18.42
CA ALA A 74 -10.07 -13.79 19.46
C ALA A 74 -10.40 -13.23 20.86
N ALA A 75 -10.50 -11.91 20.99
CA ALA A 75 -10.84 -11.24 22.23
C ALA A 75 -12.25 -11.61 22.73
N PHE A 76 -13.24 -11.73 21.84
CA PHE A 76 -14.58 -12.20 22.19
C PHE A 76 -14.57 -13.62 22.75
N ARG A 77 -13.84 -14.54 22.12
CA ARG A 77 -13.69 -15.92 22.62
C ARG A 77 -12.99 -15.97 23.98
N ALA A 78 -12.12 -15.02 24.27
CA ALA A 78 -11.42 -14.88 25.54
C ALA A 78 -12.21 -14.09 26.61
N GLY A 79 -13.41 -13.59 26.30
CA GLY A 79 -14.19 -12.75 27.22
C GLY A 79 -13.61 -11.34 27.43
N GLN A 80 -12.82 -10.85 26.47
CA GLN A 80 -12.08 -9.58 26.51
C GLN A 80 -12.40 -8.67 25.31
N ALA A 81 -13.56 -8.83 24.69
CA ALA A 81 -13.97 -8.03 23.55
C ALA A 81 -14.02 -6.52 23.87
N PRO A 82 -13.72 -5.63 22.91
CA PRO A 82 -13.99 -4.20 23.07
C PRO A 82 -15.50 -3.93 23.11
N HIS A 83 -15.89 -2.77 23.62
CA HIS A 83 -17.28 -2.33 23.63
C HIS A 83 -17.72 -1.87 22.24
N ILE A 84 -16.82 -1.21 21.50
CA ILE A 84 -17.06 -0.75 20.13
C ILE A 84 -15.95 -1.31 19.25
N LEU A 85 -16.33 -1.89 18.11
CA LEU A 85 -15.40 -2.36 17.09
C LEU A 85 -15.76 -1.73 15.76
N GLN A 86 -14.76 -1.14 15.10
CA GLN A 86 -14.87 -0.75 13.71
C GLN A 86 -14.66 -1.96 12.80
N VAL A 87 -15.62 -2.24 11.92
CA VAL A 87 -15.54 -3.33 10.94
C VAL A 87 -15.83 -2.78 9.55
N PHE A 88 -14.99 -3.14 8.58
CA PHE A 88 -15.19 -2.92 7.15
C PHE A 88 -16.41 -3.67 6.60
N GLU A 89 -16.88 -3.25 5.43
CA GLU A 89 -18.13 -3.67 4.82
C GLU A 89 -18.17 -5.19 4.53
N VAL A 90 -17.07 -5.78 4.04
CA VAL A 90 -17.01 -7.24 3.78
C VAL A 90 -17.19 -8.06 5.06
N GLY A 91 -16.82 -7.50 6.22
CA GLY A 91 -16.99 -8.15 7.52
C GLY A 91 -18.43 -8.16 8.03
N THR A 92 -19.33 -7.34 7.49
CA THR A 92 -20.70 -7.17 8.00
C THR A 92 -21.45 -8.49 8.08
N ALA A 93 -21.45 -9.30 7.01
CA ALA A 93 -22.14 -10.59 7.00
C ALA A 93 -21.61 -11.55 8.08
N THR A 94 -20.29 -11.57 8.31
CA THR A 94 -19.68 -12.38 9.37
C THR A 94 -20.12 -11.91 10.76
N MET A 95 -20.16 -10.60 11.00
CA MET A 95 -20.63 -10.05 12.28
C MET A 95 -22.12 -10.34 12.50
N MET A 96 -22.94 -10.28 11.44
CA MET A 96 -24.36 -10.64 11.50
C MET A 96 -24.60 -12.12 11.81
N ALA A 97 -23.76 -13.01 11.27
CA ALA A 97 -23.84 -14.44 11.53
C ALA A 97 -23.35 -14.82 12.95
N ALA A 98 -22.50 -13.99 13.56
CA ALA A 98 -21.92 -14.21 14.88
C ALA A 98 -22.93 -13.89 16.01
N LYS A 99 -23.95 -14.75 16.17
CA LYS A 99 -24.99 -14.62 17.21
C LYS A 99 -24.36 -14.48 18.60
N GLY A 100 -24.75 -13.43 19.31
CA GLY A 100 -24.26 -13.13 20.66
C GLY A 100 -22.92 -12.39 20.72
N ALA A 101 -22.22 -12.21 19.59
CA ALA A 101 -20.97 -11.46 19.55
C ALA A 101 -21.17 -9.95 19.36
N ILE A 102 -22.31 -9.55 18.79
CA ILE A 102 -22.68 -8.15 18.60
C ILE A 102 -24.03 -7.86 19.24
N LYS A 103 -24.20 -6.60 19.68
CA LYS A 103 -25.50 -6.02 20.02
C LYS A 103 -25.96 -5.15 18.85
N PRO A 104 -27.01 -5.51 18.10
CA PRO A 104 -27.52 -4.67 17.04
C PRO A 104 -27.89 -3.28 17.54
N VAL A 105 -27.47 -2.23 16.83
CA VAL A 105 -27.67 -0.83 17.25
C VAL A 105 -29.15 -0.52 17.47
N TYR A 106 -30.05 -0.95 16.58
CA TYR A 106 -31.49 -0.71 16.77
C TYR A 106 -32.04 -1.30 18.09
N GLN A 107 -31.48 -2.42 18.57
CA GLN A 107 -31.87 -3.02 19.85
C GLN A 107 -31.27 -2.23 21.01
N LEU A 108 -29.98 -1.88 20.92
CA LEU A 108 -29.30 -1.09 21.93
C LEU A 108 -30.02 0.25 22.16
N MET A 109 -30.29 0.98 21.09
CA MET A 109 -30.97 2.29 21.17
C MET A 109 -32.36 2.15 21.78
N LYS A 110 -33.13 1.14 21.36
CA LYS A 110 -34.46 0.85 21.92
C LYS A 110 -34.40 0.51 23.41
N GLU A 111 -33.43 -0.30 23.84
CA GLU A 111 -33.26 -0.71 25.24
C GLU A 111 -32.85 0.47 26.14
N GLN A 112 -32.05 1.40 25.62
CA GLN A 112 -31.64 2.60 26.34
C GLN A 112 -32.64 3.75 26.24
N GLY A 113 -33.70 3.61 25.44
CA GLY A 113 -34.65 4.70 25.19
C GLY A 113 -34.07 5.86 24.37
N GLU A 114 -32.97 5.62 23.66
CA GLU A 114 -32.27 6.63 22.87
C GLU A 114 -32.92 6.79 21.48
N PRO A 115 -33.18 8.03 21.02
CA PRO A 115 -33.71 8.28 19.68
C PRO A 115 -32.80 7.73 18.59
N PHE A 116 -33.36 6.93 17.68
CA PHE A 116 -32.63 6.38 16.54
C PHE A 116 -33.54 6.33 15.32
N ASP A 117 -33.28 7.22 14.37
CA ASP A 117 -33.99 7.26 13.10
C ASP A 117 -33.02 6.94 11.94
N PRO A 118 -33.13 5.76 11.32
CA PRO A 118 -32.35 5.41 10.13
C PRO A 118 -32.49 6.40 8.96
N LYS A 119 -33.57 7.20 8.92
CA LYS A 119 -33.76 8.25 7.90
C LYS A 119 -32.83 9.45 8.07
N SER A 120 -32.12 9.54 9.20
CA SER A 120 -31.06 10.54 9.43
C SER A 120 -29.80 10.29 8.59
N TYR A 121 -29.73 9.13 7.93
CA TYR A 121 -28.61 8.69 7.12
C TYR A 121 -29.02 8.55 5.65
N LEU A 122 -28.04 8.59 4.75
CA LEU A 122 -28.28 8.34 3.33
C LEU A 122 -28.81 6.91 3.12
N PRO A 123 -29.94 6.69 2.42
CA PRO A 123 -30.52 5.36 2.22
C PRO A 123 -29.56 4.35 1.58
N VAL A 124 -28.69 4.82 0.69
CA VAL A 124 -27.68 3.98 0.00
C VAL A 124 -26.64 3.42 0.98
N VAL A 125 -26.45 4.08 2.13
CA VAL A 125 -25.50 3.68 3.17
C VAL A 125 -26.19 2.75 4.16
N THR A 126 -27.40 3.09 4.62
CA THR A 126 -28.11 2.28 5.62
C THR A 126 -28.50 0.90 5.11
N GLY A 127 -28.81 0.77 3.82
CA GLY A 127 -29.16 -0.51 3.20
C GLY A 127 -28.06 -1.57 3.37
N TYR A 128 -26.78 -1.17 3.41
CA TYR A 128 -25.67 -2.10 3.58
C TYR A 128 -25.59 -2.68 5.01
N TYR A 129 -26.02 -1.90 6.01
CA TYR A 129 -25.89 -2.23 7.43
C TYR A 129 -27.22 -2.67 8.06
N SER A 130 -28.23 -3.00 7.25
CA SER A 130 -29.55 -3.39 7.72
C SER A 130 -29.84 -4.87 7.48
N ASP A 131 -30.65 -5.48 8.34
CA ASP A 131 -31.20 -6.82 8.08
C ASP A 131 -32.28 -6.78 6.99
N GLN A 132 -32.82 -7.95 6.64
CA GLN A 132 -33.88 -8.09 5.62
C GLN A 132 -35.19 -7.38 6.01
N GLN A 133 -35.36 -7.04 7.29
CA GLN A 133 -36.52 -6.31 7.81
C GLN A 133 -36.27 -4.79 7.85
N GLY A 134 -35.07 -4.33 7.43
CA GLY A 134 -34.69 -2.93 7.42
C GLY A 134 -34.19 -2.40 8.76
N ASN A 135 -33.91 -3.26 9.75
CA ASN A 135 -33.35 -2.83 11.01
C ASN A 135 -31.84 -2.62 10.88
N MET A 136 -31.37 -1.42 11.18
CA MET A 136 -29.94 -1.10 11.10
C MET A 136 -29.16 -1.74 12.26
N LEU A 137 -28.22 -2.61 11.91
CA LEU A 137 -27.46 -3.47 12.82
C LEU A 137 -26.22 -2.76 13.39
N SER A 138 -25.65 -1.82 12.64
CA SER A 138 -24.47 -1.03 13.02
C SER A 138 -24.58 0.40 12.53
N PHE A 139 -23.89 1.33 13.20
CA PHE A 139 -23.72 2.69 12.69
C PHE A 139 -22.77 2.71 11.49
N PRO A 140 -23.09 3.42 10.40
CA PRO A 140 -22.10 3.75 9.39
C PRO A 140 -21.10 4.75 9.97
N PHE A 141 -19.81 4.53 9.73
CA PHE A 141 -18.74 5.39 10.25
C PHE A 141 -17.98 6.12 9.14
N ASN A 142 -17.25 5.38 8.31
CA ASN A 142 -16.42 5.93 7.23
C ASN A 142 -16.78 5.30 5.87
N SER A 143 -17.96 5.62 5.37
CA SER A 143 -18.46 5.08 4.10
C SER A 143 -17.80 5.74 2.88
N SER A 144 -17.55 4.96 1.84
CA SER A 144 -17.01 5.42 0.56
C SER A 144 -17.79 4.81 -0.61
N THR A 145 -17.58 5.37 -1.80
CA THR A 145 -18.06 4.79 -3.06
C THR A 145 -16.97 4.91 -4.10
N VAL A 146 -17.02 4.04 -5.12
CA VAL A 146 -16.06 4.08 -6.21
C VAL A 146 -16.33 5.32 -7.07
N MET A 147 -15.27 6.06 -7.34
CA MET A 147 -15.29 7.22 -8.23
C MET A 147 -14.38 6.94 -9.42
N PHE A 148 -14.85 7.27 -10.62
CA PHE A 148 -14.05 7.18 -11.83
C PHE A 148 -13.33 8.51 -12.08
N TYR A 149 -12.03 8.54 -11.85
CA TYR A 149 -11.20 9.71 -12.08
C TYR A 149 -10.59 9.68 -13.49
N ILE A 150 -10.60 10.82 -14.17
CA ILE A 150 -9.89 11.00 -15.45
C ILE A 150 -8.77 12.03 -15.31
N ASN A 151 -7.65 11.77 -15.98
CA ASN A 151 -6.63 12.79 -16.18
C ASN A 151 -7.01 13.66 -17.39
N LYS A 152 -7.47 14.88 -17.13
CA LYS A 152 -7.91 15.80 -18.18
C LYS A 152 -6.81 16.18 -19.17
N ASP A 153 -5.56 16.26 -18.71
CA ASP A 153 -4.43 16.60 -19.58
C ASP A 153 -4.07 15.44 -20.50
N ALA A 154 -4.12 14.20 -19.99
CA ALA A 154 -3.94 13.00 -20.81
C ALA A 154 -5.04 12.89 -21.89
N PHE A 155 -6.30 13.20 -21.54
CA PHE A 155 -7.41 13.25 -22.50
C PHE A 155 -7.12 14.26 -23.63
N ARG A 156 -6.72 15.49 -23.30
CA ARG A 156 -6.40 16.50 -24.32
C ARG A 156 -5.24 16.06 -25.22
N LYS A 157 -4.18 15.47 -24.65
CA LYS A 157 -3.02 14.96 -25.41
C LYS A 157 -3.41 13.83 -26.37
N ALA A 158 -4.40 13.01 -26.01
CA ALA A 158 -4.94 11.96 -26.86
C ALA A 158 -5.98 12.46 -27.89
N GLY A 159 -6.28 13.77 -27.91
CA GLY A 159 -7.32 14.34 -28.77
C GLY A 159 -8.76 14.09 -28.29
N LEU A 160 -8.93 13.68 -27.02
CA LEU A 160 -10.24 13.43 -26.40
C LEU A 160 -10.74 14.68 -25.65
N ASP A 161 -12.06 14.82 -25.53
CA ASP A 161 -12.72 15.91 -24.79
C ASP A 161 -12.76 15.59 -23.28
N PRO A 162 -11.99 16.30 -22.42
CA PRO A 162 -11.96 16.04 -20.98
C PRO A 162 -13.26 16.41 -20.25
N ASN A 163 -14.21 17.10 -20.91
CA ASN A 163 -15.52 17.43 -20.35
C ASN A 163 -16.59 16.40 -20.75
N LYS A 164 -16.23 15.40 -21.56
CA LYS A 164 -17.09 14.28 -21.93
C LYS A 164 -16.41 12.95 -21.54
N PRO A 165 -16.29 12.67 -20.23
CA PRO A 165 -15.73 11.40 -19.78
C PRO A 165 -16.58 10.22 -20.27
N PRO A 166 -15.96 9.05 -20.51
CA PRO A 166 -16.68 7.82 -20.85
C PRO A 166 -17.78 7.51 -19.84
N ARG A 167 -18.97 7.18 -20.33
CA ARG A 167 -20.13 6.78 -19.53
C ARG A 167 -20.40 5.28 -19.56
N THR A 168 -19.75 4.57 -20.47
CA THR A 168 -19.86 3.11 -20.61
C THR A 168 -18.48 2.45 -20.66
N TRP A 169 -18.39 1.18 -20.28
CA TRP A 169 -17.14 0.43 -20.38
C TRP A 169 -16.60 0.34 -21.81
N LYS A 170 -17.51 0.28 -22.80
CA LYS A 170 -17.14 0.33 -24.21
C LYS A 170 -16.49 1.66 -24.58
N GLU A 171 -17.00 2.77 -24.07
CA GLU A 171 -16.39 4.10 -24.26
C GLU A 171 -15.06 4.22 -23.51
N VAL A 172 -14.91 3.60 -22.34
CA VAL A 172 -13.63 3.57 -21.62
C VAL A 172 -12.57 2.87 -22.47
N LEU A 173 -12.89 1.70 -23.02
CA LEU A 173 -12.00 0.97 -23.93
C LEU A 173 -11.69 1.79 -25.18
N ALA A 174 -12.70 2.38 -25.82
CA ALA A 174 -12.49 3.22 -27.00
C ALA A 174 -11.64 4.47 -26.72
N ALA A 175 -11.74 5.05 -25.52
CA ALA A 175 -10.91 6.17 -25.09
C ALA A 175 -9.46 5.73 -24.74
N ALA A 176 -9.24 4.45 -24.47
CA ALA A 176 -7.92 3.87 -24.25
C ALA A 176 -7.26 3.33 -25.54
N GLU A 177 -8.05 3.11 -26.60
CA GLU A 177 -7.56 2.67 -27.90
C GLU A 177 -7.12 3.84 -28.78
N LEU A 178 -5.97 3.68 -29.44
CA LEU A 178 -5.47 4.65 -30.39
C LEU A 178 -5.48 4.04 -31.81
N PRO A 179 -6.21 4.62 -32.77
CA PRO A 179 -6.26 4.08 -34.11
C PRO A 179 -4.90 4.27 -34.81
N VAL A 180 -4.39 3.22 -35.47
CA VAL A 180 -3.08 3.20 -36.13
C VAL A 180 -3.15 2.73 -37.60
N HIS A 181 -2.15 3.10 -38.40
CA HIS A 181 -1.80 2.46 -39.67
C HIS A 181 -0.57 1.58 -39.48
N VAL A 182 -0.51 0.41 -40.13
CA VAL A 182 0.73 -0.35 -40.26
C VAL A 182 1.53 0.23 -41.42
N VAL A 183 2.77 0.61 -41.15
CA VAL A 183 3.72 1.17 -42.11
C VAL A 183 4.90 0.23 -42.23
N ALA A 184 5.22 -0.13 -43.47
CA ALA A 184 6.39 -0.91 -43.84
C ALA A 184 7.43 0.00 -44.52
N SER A 185 8.69 -0.07 -44.09
CA SER A 185 9.80 0.63 -44.72
C SER A 185 10.97 -0.33 -44.94
N LEU A 186 11.67 -0.20 -46.06
CA LEU A 186 12.89 -0.95 -46.34
C LEU A 186 14.08 -0.09 -45.91
N THR A 187 14.97 -0.63 -45.07
CA THR A 187 16.19 0.06 -44.66
C THR A 187 17.23 0.04 -45.78
N GLU A 188 18.25 0.90 -45.71
CA GLU A 188 19.35 0.95 -46.68
C GLU A 188 20.15 -0.37 -46.76
N VAL A 189 20.12 -1.17 -45.69
CA VAL A 189 20.70 -2.52 -45.63
C VAL A 189 19.72 -3.63 -46.06
N GLY A 190 18.57 -3.26 -46.64
CA GLY A 190 17.60 -4.20 -47.20
C GLY A 190 16.73 -4.93 -46.17
N THR A 191 16.62 -4.42 -44.94
CA THR A 191 15.75 -5.02 -43.91
C THR A 191 14.36 -4.40 -43.94
N LEU A 192 13.32 -5.23 -43.92
CA LEU A 192 11.94 -4.75 -43.78
C LEU A 192 11.67 -4.37 -42.31
N GLU A 193 11.34 -3.11 -42.08
CA GLU A 193 10.89 -2.61 -40.79
C GLU A 193 9.37 -2.38 -40.83
N LEU A 194 8.66 -2.93 -39.83
CA LEU A 194 7.23 -2.72 -39.64
C LEU A 194 7.00 -1.84 -38.42
N SER A 195 5.99 -0.99 -38.50
CA SER A 195 5.64 -0.06 -37.42
C SER A 195 4.15 0.28 -37.45
N CYS A 196 3.56 0.51 -36.29
CA CYS A 196 2.25 1.14 -36.15
C CYS A 196 2.44 2.65 -36.05
N ARG A 197 1.78 3.44 -36.89
CA ARG A 197 1.75 4.91 -36.79
C ARG A 197 0.36 5.36 -36.39
N SER A 198 0.24 6.20 -35.38
CA SER A 198 -1.05 6.76 -34.97
C SER A 198 -1.72 7.53 -36.12
N ARG A 199 -3.05 7.44 -36.21
CA ARG A 199 -3.89 8.19 -37.15
C ARG A 199 -4.23 9.60 -36.65
N THR A 200 -4.05 9.83 -35.36
CA THR A 200 -4.52 11.04 -34.67
C THR A 200 -3.38 11.83 -34.03
N THR A 201 -2.20 11.22 -33.91
CA THR A 201 -1.00 11.84 -33.33
C THR A 201 0.24 11.46 -34.15
N ASP A 202 1.38 12.07 -33.88
CA ASP A 202 2.64 11.77 -34.58
C ASP A 202 3.36 10.51 -34.06
N HIS A 203 2.82 9.86 -33.04
CA HIS A 203 3.43 8.69 -32.43
C HIS A 203 3.57 7.50 -33.40
N ARG A 204 4.69 6.79 -33.28
CA ARG A 204 5.03 5.59 -34.04
C ARG A 204 5.62 4.53 -33.11
N TRP A 205 5.16 3.30 -33.25
CA TRP A 205 5.63 2.14 -32.50
C TRP A 205 6.20 1.11 -33.46
N ARG A 206 7.43 0.64 -33.23
CA ARG A 206 8.00 -0.45 -34.03
C ARG A 206 7.24 -1.75 -33.73
N LEU A 207 6.91 -2.49 -34.77
CA LEU A 207 6.21 -3.77 -34.66
C LEU A 207 7.23 -4.90 -34.81
N GLU A 208 7.47 -5.61 -33.71
CA GLU A 208 8.37 -6.76 -33.68
C GLU A 208 7.57 -8.05 -33.59
N PHE A 209 7.89 -9.01 -34.45
CA PHE A 209 7.28 -10.34 -34.44
C PHE A 209 8.26 -11.32 -33.82
N ARG A 210 7.85 -12.02 -32.76
CA ARG A 210 8.59 -13.21 -32.29
C ARG A 210 8.16 -14.39 -33.16
N LEU A 211 9.03 -14.78 -34.09
CA LEU A 211 8.76 -15.83 -35.08
C LEU A 211 9.03 -17.27 -34.56
N ARG A 212 9.10 -17.46 -33.24
CA ARG A 212 9.32 -18.79 -32.64
C ARG A 212 8.32 -19.00 -31.50
N ASP A 213 7.42 -19.96 -31.70
CA ASP A 213 6.56 -20.48 -30.64
C ASP A 213 7.41 -21.22 -29.61
N ALA A 214 7.35 -20.77 -28.35
CA ALA A 214 7.65 -21.65 -27.22
C ALA A 214 6.33 -22.37 -26.86
N PRO A 215 6.25 -23.70 -26.94
CA PRO A 215 5.04 -24.41 -26.56
C PRO A 215 4.82 -24.22 -25.05
N GLY A 216 3.73 -23.55 -24.67
CA GLY A 216 3.30 -23.41 -23.27
C GLY A 216 2.93 -22.00 -22.79
N ALA A 217 3.11 -20.95 -23.59
CA ALA A 217 2.61 -19.63 -23.22
C ALA A 217 1.13 -19.51 -23.59
N GLY A 218 0.23 -19.67 -22.62
CA GLY A 218 -1.15 -19.19 -22.74
C GLY A 218 -1.18 -17.69 -23.06
N PRO A 219 -2.32 -17.12 -23.48
CA PRO A 219 -2.42 -15.69 -23.71
C PRO A 219 -1.92 -14.96 -22.46
N ALA A 220 -0.88 -14.13 -22.64
CA ALA A 220 -0.39 -13.31 -21.54
C ALA A 220 -1.58 -12.50 -21.00
N PRO A 221 -1.80 -12.45 -19.68
CA PRO A 221 -2.80 -11.54 -19.13
C PRO A 221 -2.50 -10.15 -19.68
N ALA A 222 -3.54 -9.42 -20.09
CA ALA A 222 -3.42 -8.03 -20.49
C ALA A 222 -2.83 -7.25 -19.31
N GLY A 223 -1.51 -7.13 -19.30
CA GLY A 223 -0.80 -6.32 -18.33
C GLY A 223 -1.23 -4.88 -18.50
N GLU A 224 -1.41 -4.19 -17.38
CA GLU A 224 -1.53 -2.73 -17.38
C GLU A 224 -0.45 -2.15 -18.31
N PRO A 225 -0.76 -1.13 -19.14
CA PRO A 225 0.24 -0.52 -19.98
C PRO A 225 1.36 0.00 -19.07
N ALA A 226 2.49 -0.71 -19.09
CA ALA A 226 3.66 -0.30 -18.33
C ALA A 226 4.02 1.11 -18.79
N LEU A 227 4.26 2.02 -17.84
CA LEU A 227 4.74 3.36 -18.12
C LEU A 227 5.89 3.26 -19.11
N VAL A 228 5.69 3.70 -20.35
CA VAL A 228 6.78 3.75 -21.32
C VAL A 228 7.63 4.95 -20.94
N VAL A 229 8.82 4.68 -20.39
CA VAL A 229 9.82 5.70 -20.15
C VAL A 229 10.61 5.87 -21.44
N ASP A 230 10.72 7.11 -21.91
CA ASP A 230 11.46 7.46 -23.13
C ASP A 230 12.92 7.00 -23.02
N ALA A 231 13.50 6.52 -24.14
CA ALA A 231 14.86 6.01 -24.17
C ALA A 231 15.89 7.03 -23.64
N GLU A 232 15.70 8.31 -23.94
CA GLU A 232 16.54 9.41 -23.44
C GLU A 232 16.58 9.50 -21.91
N ARG A 233 15.44 9.28 -21.25
CA ARG A 233 15.36 9.27 -19.78
C ARG A 233 16.03 8.04 -19.17
N VAL A 234 15.96 6.90 -19.87
CA VAL A 234 16.69 5.69 -19.46
C VAL A 234 18.19 5.92 -19.60
N GLU A 235 18.64 6.57 -20.69
CA GLU A 235 20.05 6.95 -20.87
C GLU A 235 20.52 7.94 -19.79
N GLU A 236 19.70 8.94 -19.45
CA GLU A 236 19.98 9.87 -18.35
C GLU A 236 20.07 9.14 -16.99
N ALA A 237 19.17 8.20 -16.74
CA ALA A 237 19.20 7.39 -15.53
C ALA A 237 20.44 6.48 -15.47
N VAL A 238 20.87 5.93 -16.61
CA VAL A 238 22.13 5.17 -16.71
C VAL A 238 23.34 6.07 -16.46
N ALA A 239 23.37 7.28 -17.01
CA ALA A 239 24.43 8.25 -16.77
C ALA A 239 24.50 8.65 -15.29
N THR A 240 23.34 8.91 -14.67
CA THR A 240 23.21 9.22 -13.23
C THR A 240 23.71 8.06 -12.37
N LEU A 241 23.36 6.83 -12.74
CA LEU A 241 23.84 5.62 -12.06
C LEU A 241 25.36 5.52 -12.13
N ARG A 242 25.95 5.69 -13.32
CA ARG A 242 27.41 5.63 -13.51
C ARG A 242 28.12 6.73 -12.72
N ALA A 243 27.63 7.97 -12.76
CA ALA A 243 28.21 9.08 -12.02
C ALA A 243 28.33 8.80 -10.51
N ALA A 244 27.34 8.13 -9.91
CA ALA A 244 27.35 7.78 -8.49
C ALA A 244 28.33 6.66 -8.11
N PHE A 245 28.76 5.82 -9.06
CA PHE A 245 29.71 4.74 -8.79
C PHE A 245 31.10 4.99 -9.36
N GLU A 246 31.23 5.90 -10.32
CA GLU A 246 32.48 6.22 -11.02
C GLU A 246 32.94 7.65 -10.69
N GLY A 247 32.04 8.63 -10.75
CA GLY A 247 32.32 10.07 -10.80
C GLY A 247 32.35 10.83 -9.46
N GLY A 248 32.25 10.15 -8.32
CA GLY A 248 32.42 10.74 -6.98
C GLY A 248 31.14 11.34 -6.36
N ASP A 249 30.01 11.24 -7.05
CA ASP A 249 28.70 11.62 -6.52
C ASP A 249 28.24 10.71 -5.36
N ASP A 250 27.48 11.27 -4.42
CA ASP A 250 27.03 10.53 -3.23
C ASP A 250 26.03 9.39 -3.58
N PRO A 251 26.38 8.11 -3.32
CA PRO A 251 25.49 6.97 -3.58
C PRO A 251 24.23 6.95 -2.70
N VAL A 252 24.19 7.66 -1.56
CA VAL A 252 23.02 7.68 -0.67
C VAL A 252 21.83 8.32 -1.38
N THR A 253 22.03 9.43 -2.09
CA THR A 253 20.97 10.15 -2.81
C THR A 253 20.57 9.54 -4.15
N LEU A 254 21.35 8.57 -4.67
CA LEU A 254 21.16 7.99 -6.01
C LEU A 254 19.74 7.51 -6.27
N GLY A 255 19.08 6.94 -5.25
CA GLY A 255 17.72 6.43 -5.42
C GLY A 255 16.70 7.48 -5.85
N ARG A 256 16.75 8.66 -5.24
CA ARG A 256 15.89 9.80 -5.58
C ARG A 256 16.27 10.41 -6.93
N ARG A 257 17.56 10.44 -7.24
CA ARG A 257 18.06 10.95 -8.52
C ARG A 257 17.62 10.07 -9.71
N LEU A 258 17.58 8.75 -9.52
CA LEU A 258 17.05 7.83 -10.53
C LEU A 258 15.54 8.00 -10.73
N GLU A 259 14.76 8.22 -9.67
CA GLU A 259 13.32 8.52 -9.80
C GLU A 259 13.07 9.83 -10.54
N ALA A 260 13.90 10.85 -10.29
CA ALA A 260 13.85 12.11 -11.01
C ALA A 260 14.21 11.95 -12.50
N ALA A 261 15.29 11.24 -12.82
CA ALA A 261 15.72 10.98 -14.20
C ALA A 261 14.68 10.19 -15.00
N LEU A 262 14.08 9.16 -14.40
CA LEU A 262 13.02 8.38 -15.05
C LEU A 262 11.67 9.10 -15.05
N GLY A 263 11.51 10.17 -14.24
CA GLY A 263 10.27 10.91 -14.09
C GLY A 263 9.14 10.10 -13.46
N ALA A 264 9.48 9.07 -12.67
CA ALA A 264 8.54 8.16 -12.05
C ALA A 264 9.10 7.54 -10.76
N GLY A 265 8.21 7.26 -9.81
CA GLY A 265 8.55 6.51 -8.61
C GLY A 265 8.99 5.08 -8.94
N ARG A 266 9.85 4.50 -8.09
CA ARG A 266 10.42 3.16 -8.27
C ARG A 266 9.43 2.05 -8.59
N ASP A 267 8.23 2.09 -8.01
CA ASP A 267 7.22 1.05 -8.21
C ASP A 267 6.55 1.12 -9.59
N ALA A 268 6.74 2.22 -10.33
CA ALA A 268 6.19 2.44 -11.66
C ALA A 268 7.23 2.28 -12.79
N TRP A 269 8.47 1.88 -12.48
CA TRP A 269 9.50 1.72 -13.51
C TRP A 269 9.20 0.52 -14.42
N PRO A 270 9.22 0.68 -15.74
CA PRO A 270 8.94 -0.42 -16.66
C PRO A 270 10.08 -1.44 -16.65
N LEU A 271 9.73 -2.71 -16.86
CA LEU A 271 10.70 -3.83 -16.84
C LEU A 271 11.91 -3.61 -17.77
N PRO A 272 11.77 -3.10 -19.02
CA PRO A 272 12.92 -2.78 -19.85
C PRO A 272 13.89 -1.78 -19.20
N ALA A 273 13.39 -0.68 -18.62
CA ALA A 273 14.24 0.31 -17.95
C ALA A 273 14.94 -0.30 -16.72
N ILE A 274 14.22 -1.10 -15.94
CA ILE A 274 14.78 -1.83 -14.79
C ILE A 274 15.95 -2.73 -15.23
N ARG A 275 15.78 -3.49 -16.33
CA ARG A 275 16.83 -4.39 -16.82
C ARG A 275 17.99 -3.66 -17.50
N THR A 276 17.75 -2.54 -18.20
CA THR A 276 18.81 -1.67 -18.71
C THR A 276 19.66 -1.09 -17.58
N LEU A 277 19.04 -0.63 -16.49
CA LEU A 277 19.76 -0.15 -15.32
C LEU A 277 20.59 -1.25 -14.64
N TRP A 278 20.08 -2.49 -14.60
CA TRP A 278 20.86 -3.61 -14.10
C TRP A 278 22.09 -3.88 -14.99
N ASP A 279 21.91 -3.91 -16.31
CA ASP A 279 23.00 -4.17 -17.24
C ASP A 279 24.07 -3.07 -17.17
N ALA A 280 23.69 -1.84 -16.79
CA ALA A 280 24.62 -0.76 -16.47
C ALA A 280 25.26 -0.86 -15.06
N LEU A 281 24.56 -1.43 -14.08
CA LEU A 281 25.03 -1.55 -12.68
C LEU A 281 26.04 -2.68 -12.48
N LEU A 282 25.84 -3.82 -13.15
CA LEU A 282 26.66 -5.02 -12.95
C LEU A 282 28.17 -4.78 -13.21
N PRO A 283 28.59 -4.09 -14.29
CA PRO A 283 30.00 -3.79 -14.51
C PRO A 283 30.64 -2.93 -13.41
N LEU A 284 29.82 -2.21 -12.63
CA LEU A 284 30.26 -1.31 -11.56
C LEU A 284 30.47 -2.03 -10.22
N GLU A 285 30.42 -3.36 -10.17
CA GLU A 285 30.54 -4.12 -8.93
C GLU A 285 31.84 -3.83 -8.15
N ALA A 286 32.91 -3.46 -8.86
CA ALA A 286 34.18 -3.10 -8.25
C ALA A 286 34.06 -1.86 -7.34
N ALA A 287 33.14 -0.95 -7.66
CA ALA A 287 32.87 0.28 -6.88
C ALA A 287 32.33 -0.01 -5.48
N ARG A 288 31.81 -1.24 -5.21
CA ARG A 288 31.45 -1.68 -3.86
C ARG A 288 32.61 -1.58 -2.88
N GLY A 289 33.86 -1.64 -3.34
CA GLY A 289 35.03 -1.51 -2.47
C GLY A 289 35.36 -0.07 -2.05
N ARG A 290 34.70 0.95 -2.59
CA ARG A 290 35.05 2.36 -2.35
C ARG A 290 34.65 2.85 -0.96
N SER A 291 33.43 2.55 -0.53
CA SER A 291 32.93 2.87 0.82
C SER A 291 31.75 1.98 1.20
N PRO A 292 31.37 1.92 2.50
CA PRO A 292 30.16 1.22 2.94
C PRO A 292 28.89 1.70 2.24
N GLU A 293 28.77 2.99 1.96
CA GLU A 293 27.61 3.59 1.29
C GLU A 293 27.50 3.13 -0.16
N HIS A 294 28.63 3.01 -0.87
CA HIS A 294 28.66 2.47 -2.23
C HIS A 294 28.24 1.01 -2.25
N GLU A 295 28.75 0.19 -1.32
CA GLU A 295 28.37 -1.21 -1.26
C GLU A 295 26.89 -1.40 -0.91
N ALA A 296 26.40 -0.72 0.13
CA ALA A 296 25.00 -0.78 0.53
C ALA A 296 24.08 -0.35 -0.61
N ARG A 297 24.41 0.73 -1.32
CA ARG A 297 23.60 1.20 -2.46
C ARG A 297 23.63 0.22 -3.62
N TRP A 298 24.79 -0.34 -3.95
CA TRP A 298 24.91 -1.32 -5.03
C TRP A 298 24.08 -2.57 -4.74
N LEU A 299 24.18 -3.13 -3.52
CA LEU A 299 23.40 -4.31 -3.11
C LEU A 299 21.89 -4.03 -3.11
N ASN A 300 21.49 -2.86 -2.61
CA ASN A 300 20.10 -2.43 -2.61
C ASN A 300 19.51 -2.37 -4.03
N LEU A 301 20.25 -1.74 -4.96
CA LEU A 301 19.84 -1.61 -6.36
C LEU A 301 19.89 -2.95 -7.09
N ALA A 302 20.89 -3.80 -6.89
CA ALA A 302 20.95 -5.13 -7.49
C ALA A 302 19.72 -5.98 -7.11
N GLY A 303 19.37 -6.03 -5.82
CA GLY A 303 18.18 -6.74 -5.36
C GLY A 303 16.87 -6.12 -5.87
N PHE A 304 16.81 -4.79 -5.97
CA PHE A 304 15.64 -4.12 -6.55
C PHE A 304 15.51 -4.42 -8.05
N LEU A 305 16.58 -4.22 -8.82
CA LEU A 305 16.56 -4.27 -10.28
C LEU A 305 16.46 -5.69 -10.84
N LEU A 306 16.64 -6.73 -10.03
CA LEU A 306 16.50 -8.13 -10.46
C LEU A 306 15.31 -8.86 -9.84
N ARG A 307 14.54 -8.25 -8.94
CA ARG A 307 13.37 -8.91 -8.33
C ARG A 307 12.34 -9.35 -9.39
N PRO A 308 11.60 -10.46 -9.17
CA PRO A 308 11.80 -11.49 -8.14
C PRO A 308 12.93 -12.51 -8.47
N GLY A 309 13.71 -12.26 -9.52
CA GLY A 309 14.74 -13.16 -10.07
C GLY A 309 14.34 -13.81 -11.40
N PHE A 310 13.14 -13.55 -11.90
CA PHE A 310 12.59 -14.05 -13.15
C PHE A 310 11.55 -13.08 -13.72
N GLY A 311 11.17 -13.26 -14.98
CA GLY A 311 10.14 -12.45 -15.65
C GLY A 311 10.60 -11.82 -16.97
N ASP A 312 11.90 -11.59 -17.13
CA ASP A 312 12.54 -11.27 -18.41
C ASP A 312 13.28 -12.49 -18.98
N PRO A 313 13.29 -12.72 -20.31
CA PRO A 313 13.95 -13.88 -20.92
C PRO A 313 15.42 -14.08 -20.53
N ASN A 314 16.13 -13.00 -20.18
CA ASN A 314 17.54 -13.07 -19.81
C ASN A 314 17.79 -13.09 -18.28
N ASP A 315 16.75 -13.17 -17.46
CA ASP A 315 16.90 -13.10 -16.00
C ASP A 315 17.69 -14.27 -15.43
N GLU A 316 17.55 -15.49 -15.97
CA GLU A 316 18.35 -16.64 -15.56
C GLU A 316 19.85 -16.36 -15.73
N VAL A 317 20.23 -15.73 -16.84
CA VAL A 317 21.62 -15.34 -17.11
C VAL A 317 22.07 -14.24 -16.14
N ARG A 318 21.21 -13.25 -15.86
CA ARG A 318 21.52 -12.15 -14.95
C ARG A 318 21.70 -12.63 -13.51
N ILE A 319 20.83 -13.51 -13.04
CA ILE A 319 20.95 -14.16 -11.72
C ILE A 319 22.20 -15.03 -11.65
N GLY A 320 22.52 -15.80 -12.70
CA GLY A 320 23.76 -16.54 -12.77
C GLY A 320 25.01 -15.65 -12.68
N ARG A 321 25.00 -14.46 -13.29
CA ARG A 321 26.08 -13.47 -13.18
C ARG A 321 26.15 -12.86 -11.78
N LEU A 322 25.02 -12.44 -11.22
CA LEU A 322 24.94 -11.92 -9.84
C LEU A 322 25.49 -12.94 -8.85
N TRP A 323 25.08 -14.20 -8.98
CA TRP A 323 25.56 -15.31 -8.16
C TRP A 323 27.07 -15.41 -8.21
N ARG A 324 27.68 -15.45 -9.41
CA ARG A 324 29.15 -15.53 -9.52
C ARG A 324 29.89 -14.35 -8.87
N VAL A 325 29.31 -13.16 -8.88
CA VAL A 325 29.90 -11.96 -8.28
C VAL A 325 29.84 -11.98 -6.75
N LEU A 326 28.80 -12.60 -6.18
CA LEU A 326 28.51 -12.51 -4.74
C LEU A 326 28.68 -13.82 -3.96
N SER A 327 28.55 -14.98 -4.60
CA SER A 327 28.54 -16.29 -3.92
C SER A 327 29.88 -16.67 -3.28
N ALA A 328 30.98 -16.04 -3.72
CA ALA A 328 32.33 -16.35 -3.28
C ALA A 328 32.83 -15.47 -2.11
N SER A 329 32.05 -14.48 -1.66
CA SER A 329 32.53 -13.49 -0.68
C SER A 329 31.40 -12.85 0.12
N GLU A 330 31.60 -12.65 1.42
CA GLU A 330 30.77 -11.75 2.23
C GLU A 330 30.80 -10.30 1.69
N PRO A 331 29.90 -9.39 2.14
CA PRO A 331 30.03 -7.97 1.86
C PRO A 331 31.45 -7.47 2.14
N ARG A 332 32.03 -6.68 1.24
CA ARG A 332 33.39 -6.16 1.32
C ARG A 332 33.60 -5.34 2.61
N HIS A 333 32.56 -4.64 3.07
CA HIS A 333 32.53 -3.88 4.32
C HIS A 333 31.77 -4.66 5.42
N THR A 334 32.31 -5.81 5.83
CA THR A 334 31.66 -6.72 6.80
C THR A 334 31.28 -6.07 8.12
N ARG A 335 31.96 -5.02 8.57
CA ARG A 335 31.65 -4.29 9.82
C ARG A 335 30.46 -3.36 9.70
N ALA A 336 30.10 -2.91 8.50
CA ALA A 336 28.97 -2.02 8.28
C ALA A 336 27.64 -2.79 8.35
N ALA A 337 26.80 -2.46 9.34
CA ALA A 337 25.52 -3.13 9.55
C ALA A 337 24.58 -3.01 8.33
N GLN A 338 24.58 -1.85 7.67
CA GLN A 338 23.75 -1.62 6.48
C GLN A 338 24.15 -2.53 5.32
N CYS A 339 25.45 -2.74 5.07
CA CYS A 339 25.92 -3.63 3.99
C CYS A 339 25.45 -5.07 4.22
N ARG A 340 25.51 -5.56 5.47
CA ARG A 340 25.00 -6.89 5.83
C ARG A 340 23.48 -6.99 5.66
N ALA A 341 22.74 -5.96 6.05
CA ALA A 341 21.29 -5.93 5.88
C ALA A 341 20.90 -5.95 4.39
N GLU A 342 21.52 -5.11 3.56
CA GLU A 342 21.25 -5.06 2.11
C GLU A 342 21.67 -6.34 1.39
N TRP A 343 22.71 -7.03 1.86
CA TRP A 343 23.10 -8.35 1.36
C TRP A 343 21.98 -9.38 1.51
N TRP A 344 21.43 -9.53 2.72
CA TRP A 344 20.33 -10.46 2.96
C TRP A 344 19.04 -10.04 2.25
N ASN A 345 18.76 -8.73 2.19
CA ASN A 345 17.61 -8.21 1.46
C ASN A 345 17.72 -8.48 -0.05
N LEU A 346 18.91 -8.37 -0.63
CA LEU A 346 19.15 -8.73 -2.03
C LEU A 346 18.76 -10.18 -2.29
N TRP A 347 19.31 -11.12 -1.52
CA TRP A 347 19.01 -12.55 -1.72
C TRP A 347 17.54 -12.87 -1.53
N LYS A 348 16.90 -12.27 -0.50
CA LYS A 348 15.45 -12.40 -0.29
C LYS A 348 14.65 -11.91 -1.49
N ARG A 349 15.04 -10.81 -2.13
CA ARG A 349 14.33 -10.22 -3.27
C ARG A 349 14.47 -11.02 -4.56
N VAL A 350 15.58 -11.75 -4.74
CA VAL A 350 15.86 -12.49 -5.98
C VAL A 350 15.69 -14.00 -5.83
N ALA A 351 15.28 -14.47 -4.66
CA ALA A 351 15.19 -15.89 -4.32
C ALA A 351 14.37 -16.72 -5.31
N GLY A 352 13.36 -16.12 -5.95
CA GLY A 352 12.53 -16.81 -6.94
C GLY A 352 13.28 -17.20 -8.22
N GLY A 353 14.43 -16.57 -8.52
CA GLY A 353 15.26 -16.86 -9.68
C GLY A 353 16.47 -17.76 -9.40
N LEU A 354 16.71 -18.15 -8.15
CA LEU A 354 17.85 -18.98 -7.77
C LEU A 354 17.57 -20.46 -8.07
N ALA A 355 18.55 -21.16 -8.66
CA ALA A 355 18.48 -22.61 -8.83
C ALA A 355 18.77 -23.33 -7.50
N PRO A 356 18.32 -24.59 -7.28
CA PRO A 356 18.49 -25.31 -6.01
C PRO A 356 19.94 -25.52 -5.49
N ARG A 357 20.96 -25.16 -6.26
CA ARG A 357 22.39 -25.22 -5.90
C ARG A 357 23.00 -23.83 -5.65
N GLN A 358 22.15 -22.81 -5.64
CA GLN A 358 22.41 -21.40 -5.34
C GLN A 358 21.49 -21.02 -4.17
#